data_AF-A0A535F4X5-F1
#
_entry.id   AF-A0A535F4X5-F1
#
_cell.length_a   1.000
_cell.length_b   1.000
_cell.length_c   1.000
_cell.angle_alpha   90.00
_cell.angle_beta   90.00
_cell.angle_gamma   90.00
#
_symmetry.space_group_name_H-M   'P 1'
#
loop_
_entity.id
_entity.type
_entity.pdbx_description
1 polymer ?
#
loop_
_entity_poly.entity_id
_entity_poly.type
_entity_poly.pdbx_seq_one_letter_code
_entity_poly.pdbx_strand_id
1 'polypeptide(L)'
;MNFNLIHWLFDDPYTAGTNAGLTGPETFHYLYPWLIFCSVGVLIAFYYSVEGRKRFVKNKPIIKYMLDRYLGWLTVICLVGYPMIFAREYLAPYFFAWRVWRYLWLAALLAWAITWIVYLVRKYPKERANYRAYQNRQQYIPKSSKRKTASSR
;
A
#
# COMPACT_ATOMS: atom_id res chain seq x y z
N MET A 1 33.09 -22.37 7.84
CA MET A 1 32.44 -21.13 8.32
C MET A 1 30.97 -21.43 8.55
N ASN A 2 30.50 -21.32 9.80
CA ASN A 2 29.08 -21.53 10.13
C ASN A 2 28.34 -20.21 9.90
N PHE A 3 27.40 -20.19 8.96
CA PHE A 3 26.59 -19.00 8.70
C PHE A 3 25.59 -18.80 9.85
N ASN A 4 25.80 -17.78 10.67
CA ASN A 4 24.89 -17.45 11.76
C ASN A 4 23.87 -16.41 11.29
N LEU A 5 22.64 -16.86 11.06
CA LEU A 5 21.53 -16.03 10.56
C LEU A 5 21.21 -14.85 11.49
N ILE A 6 21.33 -15.04 12.81
CA ILE A 6 20.97 -14.03 13.82
C ILE A 6 21.94 -12.85 13.73
N HIS A 7 23.24 -13.14 13.73
CA HIS A 7 24.27 -12.12 13.54
C HIS A 7 24.10 -11.41 12.20
N TRP A 8 23.89 -12.15 11.11
CA TRP A 8 23.66 -11.52 9.81
C TRP A 8 22.43 -10.59 9.79
N LEU A 9 21.35 -10.90 10.51
CA LEU A 9 20.11 -10.10 10.48
C LEU A 9 20.19 -8.82 11.34
N PHE A 10 20.92 -8.87 12.45
CA PHE A 10 20.95 -7.83 13.48
C PHE A 10 22.28 -7.05 13.54
N ASP A 11 23.36 -7.57 12.97
CA ASP A 11 24.64 -6.85 12.89
C ASP A 11 24.54 -5.69 11.89
N ASP A 12 25.27 -4.61 12.18
CA ASP A 12 25.34 -3.43 11.35
C ASP A 12 25.97 -3.73 9.95
N PRO A 13 25.79 -2.85 8.96
CA PRO A 13 26.27 -3.08 7.59
C PRO A 13 27.79 -3.31 7.49
N TYR A 14 28.57 -2.78 8.43
CA TYR A 14 30.03 -2.89 8.44
C TYR A 14 30.51 -4.19 9.07
N THR A 15 29.99 -4.58 10.24
CA THR A 15 30.32 -5.87 10.87
C THR A 15 29.90 -7.05 9.99
N ALA A 16 28.73 -6.99 9.37
CA ALA A 16 28.29 -8.03 8.44
C ALA A 16 29.12 -8.09 7.13
N GLY A 17 29.60 -6.94 6.63
CA GLY A 17 30.53 -6.89 5.49
C GLY A 17 31.87 -7.55 5.82
N THR A 18 32.43 -7.20 6.99
CA THR A 18 33.66 -7.81 7.51
C THR A 18 33.50 -9.33 7.73
N ASN A 19 32.37 -9.77 8.28
CA ASN A 19 32.05 -11.20 8.46
C ASN A 19 31.89 -11.97 7.14
N ALA A 20 31.53 -11.27 6.06
CA ALA A 20 31.44 -11.82 4.71
C ALA A 20 32.76 -11.76 3.92
N GLY A 21 33.86 -11.28 4.54
CA GLY A 21 35.17 -11.15 3.90
C GLY A 21 35.29 -9.94 2.95
N LEU A 22 34.38 -8.96 3.05
CA LEU A 22 34.43 -7.72 2.29
C LEU A 22 35.24 -6.66 3.05
N THR A 23 36.08 -5.91 2.33
CA THR A 23 36.88 -4.80 2.86
C THR A 23 36.09 -3.48 3.01
N GLY A 24 34.77 -3.58 3.27
CA GLY A 24 33.86 -2.44 3.36
C GLY A 24 32.43 -2.84 3.73
N PRO A 25 31.52 -1.85 3.87
CA PRO A 25 30.12 -2.12 4.19
C PRO A 25 29.44 -2.90 3.07
N GLU A 26 28.50 -3.78 3.43
CA GLU A 26 27.74 -4.57 2.45
C GLU A 26 26.95 -3.65 1.50
N THR A 27 27.23 -3.78 0.19
CA THR A 27 26.57 -3.00 -0.87
C THR A 27 25.10 -3.39 -1.02
N PHE A 28 24.20 -2.40 -1.03
CA PHE A 28 22.78 -2.65 -1.26
C PHE A 28 22.43 -2.67 -2.74
N HIS A 29 22.18 -3.86 -3.27
CA HIS A 29 21.82 -4.02 -4.67
C HIS A 29 20.36 -3.58 -4.98
N TYR A 30 19.50 -3.53 -3.96
CA TYR A 30 18.07 -3.27 -4.13
C TYR A 30 17.66 -1.81 -3.90
N LEU A 31 18.61 -0.89 -3.79
CA LEU A 31 18.33 0.53 -3.54
C LEU A 31 17.44 1.14 -4.63
N TYR A 32 17.87 1.02 -5.90
CA TYR A 32 17.15 1.61 -7.03
C TYR A 32 15.80 0.95 -7.28
N PRO A 33 15.66 -0.39 -7.34
CA PRO A 33 14.35 -1.03 -7.49
C PRO A 33 13.36 -0.62 -6.39
N TRP A 34 13.83 -0.50 -5.14
CA TRP A 34 13.00 -0.06 -4.03
C TRP A 34 12.54 1.39 -4.20
N LEU A 35 13.46 2.31 -4.49
CA LEU A 35 13.13 3.71 -4.72
C LEU A 35 12.14 3.88 -5.87
N ILE A 36 12.36 3.17 -6.99
CA ILE A 36 11.45 3.17 -8.14
C ILE A 36 10.07 2.67 -7.71
N PHE A 37 10.01 1.55 -6.97
CA PHE A 37 8.74 1.01 -6.49
C PHE A 37 7.97 2.00 -5.60
N CYS A 38 8.64 2.60 -4.61
CA CYS A 38 8.02 3.59 -3.73
C CYS A 38 7.57 4.85 -4.49
N SER A 39 8.38 5.32 -5.44
CA SER A 39 8.09 6.49 -6.27
C SER A 39 6.87 6.25 -7.15
N VAL A 40 6.87 5.15 -7.89
CA VAL A 40 5.77 4.75 -8.76
C VAL A 40 4.50 4.49 -7.95
N GLY A 41 4.60 3.82 -6.80
CA GLY A 41 3.45 3.54 -5.93
C GLY A 41 2.75 4.82 -5.44
N VAL A 42 3.52 5.81 -4.99
CA VAL A 42 2.97 7.12 -4.60
C VAL A 42 2.40 7.87 -5.80
N LEU A 43 3.10 7.85 -6.94
CA LEU A 43 2.68 8.57 -8.14
C LEU A 43 1.37 8.00 -8.72
N ILE A 44 1.19 6.69 -8.70
CA ILE A 44 -0.06 6.03 -9.08
C ILE A 44 -1.20 6.46 -8.16
N ALA A 45 -0.99 6.47 -6.84
CA ALA A 45 -2.00 6.89 -5.88
C ALA A 45 -2.35 8.38 -6.04
N PHE A 46 -1.35 9.22 -6.29
CA PHE A 46 -1.52 10.64 -6.57
C PHE A 46 -2.35 10.86 -7.84
N TYR A 47 -1.96 10.25 -8.97
CA TYR A 47 -2.70 10.35 -10.23
C TYR A 47 -4.16 9.87 -10.09
N TYR A 48 -4.36 8.76 -9.39
CA TYR A 48 -5.70 8.28 -9.09
C TYR A 48 -6.51 9.30 -8.27
N SER A 49 -5.91 9.91 -7.24
CA SER A 49 -6.62 10.88 -6.39
C SER A 49 -7.05 12.14 -7.15
N VAL A 50 -6.21 12.64 -8.06
CA VAL A 50 -6.42 13.89 -8.80
C VAL A 50 -7.37 13.70 -9.98
N GLU A 51 -7.07 12.71 -10.84
CA GLU A 51 -7.78 12.49 -12.10
C GLU A 51 -8.61 11.21 -12.10
N GLY A 52 -8.04 10.11 -11.61
CA GLY A 52 -8.66 8.79 -11.69
C GLY A 52 -10.02 8.72 -11.00
N ARG A 53 -10.12 9.37 -9.84
CA ARG A 53 -11.33 9.46 -9.02
C ARG A 53 -12.47 10.17 -9.74
N LYS A 54 -12.15 11.21 -10.52
CA LYS A 54 -13.12 12.06 -11.23
C LYS A 54 -13.56 11.43 -12.55
N ARG A 55 -12.64 10.81 -13.30
CA ARG A 55 -12.92 10.23 -14.63
C ARG A 55 -13.48 8.82 -14.58
N PHE A 56 -12.92 7.91 -13.78
CA PHE A 56 -13.22 6.47 -13.89
C PHE A 56 -14.24 5.93 -12.87
N VAL A 57 -14.30 6.52 -11.68
CA VAL A 57 -15.09 5.96 -10.55
C VAL A 57 -16.22 6.86 -10.05
N LYS A 58 -16.51 7.97 -10.75
CA LYS A 58 -17.58 8.93 -10.38
C LYS A 58 -18.93 8.26 -10.09
N ASN A 59 -19.35 7.32 -10.95
CA ASN A 59 -20.68 6.69 -10.88
C ASN A 59 -20.65 5.28 -10.25
N LYS A 60 -19.51 4.83 -9.73
CA LYS A 60 -19.32 3.45 -9.23
C LYS A 60 -18.83 3.49 -7.77
N PRO A 61 -19.72 3.67 -6.79
CA PRO A 61 -19.33 3.92 -5.40
C PRO A 61 -18.55 2.76 -4.76
N ILE A 62 -18.84 1.50 -5.13
CA ILE A 62 -18.08 0.34 -4.63
C ILE A 62 -16.63 0.38 -5.11
N ILE A 63 -16.42 0.61 -6.41
CA ILE A 63 -15.07 0.62 -7.00
C ILE A 63 -14.28 1.81 -6.45
N LYS A 64 -14.93 2.96 -6.26
CA LYS A 64 -14.34 4.12 -5.59
C LYS A 64 -13.88 3.78 -4.18
N TYR A 65 -14.74 3.19 -3.35
CA TYR A 65 -14.37 2.81 -1.98
C TYR A 65 -13.22 1.81 -1.96
N MET A 66 -13.27 0.81 -2.84
CA MET A 66 -12.24 -0.20 -2.97
C MET A 66 -10.88 0.42 -3.36
N LEU A 67 -10.84 1.22 -4.43
CA LEU A 67 -9.60 1.84 -4.90
C LEU A 67 -9.06 2.88 -3.93
N ASP A 68 -9.92 3.70 -3.31
CA ASP A 68 -9.52 4.66 -2.28
C ASP A 68 -8.83 3.93 -1.10
N ARG A 69 -9.39 2.79 -0.66
CA ARG A 69 -8.81 1.98 0.42
C ARG A 69 -7.52 1.28 -0.01
N TYR A 70 -7.47 0.73 -1.23
CA TYR A 70 -6.29 0.06 -1.77
C TYR A 70 -5.09 0.99 -1.91
N LEU A 71 -5.30 2.07 -2.66
CA LEU A 71 -4.24 3.02 -2.97
C LEU A 71 -3.85 3.82 -1.74
N GLY A 72 -4.78 4.04 -0.80
CA GLY A 72 -4.46 4.59 0.52
C GLY A 72 -3.43 3.74 1.28
N TRP A 73 -3.69 2.44 1.44
CA TRP A 73 -2.74 1.54 2.11
C TRP A 73 -1.43 1.38 1.33
N LEU A 74 -1.47 1.30 -0.01
CA LEU A 74 -0.27 1.28 -0.84
C LEU A 74 0.57 2.53 -0.62
N THR A 75 -0.07 3.70 -0.55
CA THR A 75 0.61 4.98 -0.29
C THR A 75 1.28 4.98 1.07
N VAL A 76 0.61 4.49 2.12
CA VAL A 76 1.19 4.37 3.47
C VAL A 76 2.43 3.48 3.44
N ILE A 77 2.36 2.30 2.82
CA ILE A 77 3.50 1.37 2.71
C ILE A 77 4.66 2.02 1.95
N CYS A 78 4.38 2.73 0.85
CA CYS A 78 5.42 3.42 0.07
C CYS A 78 6.02 4.61 0.83
N LEU A 79 5.20 5.38 1.55
CA LEU A 79 5.66 6.50 2.37
C LEU A 79 6.52 6.05 3.56
N VAL A 80 6.21 4.90 4.18
CA VAL A 80 7.05 4.27 5.21
C VAL A 80 8.33 3.68 4.60
N GLY A 81 8.31 3.27 3.33
CA GLY A 81 9.47 2.76 2.61
C GLY A 81 10.59 3.79 2.45
N TYR A 82 10.27 5.08 2.27
CA TYR A 82 11.26 6.15 2.15
C TYR A 82 12.12 6.36 3.41
N PRO A 83 11.58 6.63 4.61
CA PRO A 83 12.40 6.81 5.80
C PRO A 83 13.20 5.54 6.13
N MET A 84 12.72 4.34 5.79
CA MET A 84 13.51 3.12 5.94
C MET A 84 14.72 3.05 5.02
N ILE A 85 14.61 3.52 3.76
CA ILE A 85 15.77 3.53 2.86
C ILE A 85 16.77 4.63 3.24
N PHE A 86 16.28 5.80 3.66
CA PHE A 86 17.13 6.89 4.14
C PHE A 86 17.81 6.56 5.47
N ALA A 87 17.12 5.86 6.38
CA ALA A 87 17.72 5.38 7.63
C ALA A 87 18.90 4.44 7.38
N ARG A 88 18.91 3.70 6.27
CA ARG A 88 20.07 2.89 5.90
C ARG A 88 21.30 3.75 5.63
N GLU A 89 21.17 4.78 4.81
CA GLU A 89 22.29 5.62 4.38
C GLU A 89 22.80 6.54 5.50
N TYR A 90 21.89 7.16 6.24
CA TYR A 90 22.24 8.18 7.24
C TYR A 90 22.41 7.64 8.66
N LEU A 91 21.81 6.49 8.98
CA LEU A 91 21.81 5.91 10.33
C LEU A 91 22.43 4.51 10.36
N ALA A 92 23.40 4.24 9.46
CA ALA A 92 24.09 2.96 9.33
C ALA A 92 24.55 2.29 10.66
N PRO A 93 25.04 3.02 11.68
CA PRO A 93 25.42 2.40 12.97
C PRO A 93 24.28 2.23 13.98
N TYR A 94 23.07 2.71 13.69
CA TYR A 94 21.94 2.69 14.61
C TYR A 94 20.91 1.59 14.28
N PHE A 95 20.09 1.25 15.27
CA PHE A 95 19.05 0.20 15.24
C PHE A 95 18.10 0.25 14.03
N PHE A 96 17.87 1.44 13.47
CA PHE A 96 16.96 1.63 12.33
C PHE A 96 17.55 1.22 10.97
N ALA A 97 18.87 1.07 10.84
CA ALA A 97 19.52 0.63 9.58
C ALA A 97 19.54 -0.89 9.39
N TRP A 98 19.03 -1.65 10.36
CA TRP A 98 19.12 -3.11 10.41
C TRP A 98 18.35 -3.80 9.28
N ARG A 99 18.84 -4.97 8.86
CA ARG A 99 18.24 -5.78 7.77
C ARG A 99 16.82 -6.22 8.11
N VAL A 100 16.56 -6.50 9.39
CA VAL A 100 15.25 -6.97 9.88
C VAL A 100 14.10 -6.04 9.46
N TRP A 101 14.29 -4.72 9.52
CA TRP A 101 13.27 -3.73 9.17
C TRP A 101 12.87 -3.80 7.71
N ARG A 102 13.83 -4.07 6.83
CA ARG A 102 13.57 -4.20 5.39
C ARG A 102 12.73 -5.43 5.09
N TYR A 103 13.07 -6.56 5.72
CA TYR A 103 12.29 -7.79 5.55
C TYR A 103 10.91 -7.68 6.20
N LEU A 104 10.78 -6.95 7.31
CA LEU A 104 9.50 -6.67 7.94
C LEU A 104 8.62 -5.78 7.04
N TRP A 105 9.21 -4.77 6.39
CA TRP A 105 8.51 -3.96 5.39
C TRP A 105 8.08 -4.82 4.18
N LEU A 106 8.96 -5.69 3.67
CA LEU A 106 8.63 -6.59 2.57
C LEU A 106 7.54 -7.60 2.97
N ALA A 107 7.58 -8.11 4.20
CA ALA A 107 6.54 -8.96 4.76
C ALA A 107 5.20 -8.21 4.89
N ALA A 108 5.22 -6.94 5.29
CA ALA A 108 4.03 -6.09 5.34
C ALA A 108 3.43 -5.87 3.94
N LEU A 109 4.28 -5.63 2.92
CA LEU A 109 3.88 -5.53 1.52
C LEU A 109 3.26 -6.84 1.03
N LEU A 110 3.88 -7.98 1.35
CA LEU A 110 3.37 -9.31 1.00
C LEU A 110 2.01 -9.58 1.66
N ALA A 111 1.90 -9.33 2.97
CA ALA A 111 0.66 -9.48 3.72
C ALA A 111 -0.44 -8.59 3.13
N TRP A 112 -0.13 -7.33 2.81
CA TRP A 112 -1.03 -6.42 2.13
C TRP A 112 -1.48 -6.97 0.76
N ALA A 113 -0.55 -7.45 -0.07
CA ALA A 113 -0.88 -8.03 -1.37
C ALA A 113 -1.81 -9.25 -1.24
N ILE A 114 -1.54 -10.15 -0.28
CA ILE A 114 -2.36 -11.33 -0.01
C ILE A 114 -3.75 -10.92 0.45
N THR A 115 -3.86 -10.03 1.44
CA THR A 115 -5.17 -9.55 1.93
C THR A 115 -6.00 -8.93 0.81
N TRP A 116 -5.35 -8.24 -0.13
CA TRP A 116 -6.01 -7.66 -1.28
C TRP A 116 -6.48 -8.68 -2.30
N ILE A 117 -5.66 -9.68 -2.63
CA ILE A 117 -6.04 -10.79 -3.51
C ILE A 117 -7.25 -11.52 -2.91
N VAL A 118 -7.21 -11.83 -1.62
CA VAL A 118 -8.34 -12.48 -0.91
C VAL A 118 -9.59 -11.60 -0.96
N TYR A 119 -9.46 -10.28 -0.77
CA TYR A 119 -10.58 -9.35 -0.88
C TYR A 119 -11.18 -9.36 -2.30
N LEU A 120 -10.36 -9.29 -3.34
CA LEU A 120 -10.80 -9.31 -4.75
C LEU A 120 -11.49 -10.62 -5.13
N VAL A 121 -10.97 -11.76 -4.69
CA VAL A 121 -11.52 -13.08 -5.06
C VAL A 121 -12.77 -13.43 -4.27
N ARG A 122 -12.80 -13.15 -2.95
CA ARG A 122 -13.89 -13.62 -2.08
C ARG A 122 -14.93 -12.57 -1.75
N LYS A 123 -14.52 -11.33 -1.49
CA LYS A 123 -15.39 -10.28 -0.92
C LYS A 123 -15.97 -9.38 -2.00
N TYR A 124 -15.17 -8.94 -2.95
CA TYR A 124 -15.59 -8.12 -4.09
C TYR A 124 -16.77 -8.70 -4.90
N PRO A 125 -16.80 -10.00 -5.30
CA PRO A 125 -17.95 -10.52 -6.05
C PRO A 125 -19.26 -10.48 -5.26
N LYS A 126 -19.20 -10.72 -3.94
CA LYS A 126 -20.36 -10.67 -3.05
C LYS A 126 -20.89 -9.25 -2.90
N GLU A 127 -20.00 -8.27 -2.68
CA GLU A 127 -20.38 -6.86 -2.58
C GLU A 127 -21.00 -6.34 -3.89
N ARG A 128 -20.44 -6.74 -5.03
CA ARG A 128 -20.99 -6.41 -6.36
C ARG A 128 -22.38 -7.00 -6.58
N ALA A 129 -22.61 -8.25 -6.19
CA ALA A 129 -23.91 -8.91 -6.31
C ALA A 129 -24.97 -8.24 -5.40
N ASN A 130 -24.61 -7.97 -4.14
CA ASN A 130 -25.49 -7.29 -3.19
C ASN A 130 -25.86 -5.88 -3.66
N TYR A 131 -24.92 -5.13 -4.22
CA TYR A 131 -25.21 -3.80 -4.74
C TYR A 131 -26.14 -3.81 -5.96
N ARG A 132 -26.00 -4.80 -6.85
CA ARG A 132 -26.97 -5.00 -7.95
C ARG A 132 -28.36 -5.33 -7.42
N ALA A 133 -28.46 -6.24 -6.45
CA ALA A 133 -29.73 -6.58 -5.83
C ALA A 133 -30.37 -5.36 -5.14
N TYR A 134 -29.57 -4.52 -4.48
CA TYR A 134 -30.02 -3.28 -3.86
C TYR A 134 -30.51 -2.25 -4.89
N GLN A 135 -29.79 -2.08 -6.01
CA GLN A 135 -30.24 -1.22 -7.11
C GLN A 135 -31.56 -1.68 -7.71
N ASN A 136 -31.73 -2.99 -7.94
CA ASN A 136 -32.99 -3.55 -8.43
C ASN A 136 -34.13 -3.28 -7.44
N ARG A 137 -33.91 -3.44 -6.13
CA ARG A 137 -34.92 -3.11 -5.11
C ARG A 137 -35.30 -1.64 -5.08
N GLN A 138 -34.34 -0.74 -5.27
CA GLN A 138 -34.60 0.71 -5.31
C GLN A 138 -35.46 1.13 -6.52
N GLN A 139 -35.47 0.37 -7.62
CA GLN A 139 -36.35 0.65 -8.76
C GLN A 139 -37.83 0.50 -8.41
N TYR A 140 -38.16 -0.34 -7.43
CA TYR A 140 -39.54 -0.59 -7.00
C TYR A 140 -39.99 0.31 -5.84
N ILE A 141 -39.09 1.12 -5.27
CA ILE A 141 -39.44 2.06 -4.21
C ILE A 141 -39.83 3.39 -4.89
N PRO A 142 -41.10 3.84 -4.80
CA PRO A 142 -41.50 5.10 -5.40
C PRO A 142 -40.66 6.22 -4.76
N LYS A 143 -39.91 6.95 -5.61
CA LYS A 143 -39.19 8.14 -5.15
C LYS A 143 -40.23 9.12 -4.64
N SER A 144 -40.25 9.34 -3.32
CA SER A 144 -41.09 10.36 -2.70
C SER A 144 -40.79 11.71 -3.38
N SER A 145 -41.69 12.13 -4.26
CA SER A 145 -41.72 13.46 -4.82
C SER A 145 -42.06 14.39 -3.65
N LYS A 146 -41.04 14.91 -2.96
CA LYS A 146 -41.21 16.08 -2.11
C LYS A 146 -41.48 17.26 -3.03
N ARG A 147 -42.73 17.37 -3.48
CA ARG A 147 -43.28 18.57 -4.11
C ARG A 147 -43.13 19.68 -3.07
N LYS A 148 -42.18 20.60 -3.29
CA LYS A 148 -42.05 21.81 -2.48
C LYS A 148 -43.38 22.57 -2.61
N THR A 149 -44.21 22.52 -1.57
CA THR A 149 -45.39 23.37 -1.47
C THR A 149 -44.86 24.81 -1.35
N ALA A 150 -44.98 25.58 -2.42
CA ALA A 150 -44.73 27.01 -2.38
C ALA A 150 -45.76 27.62 -1.42
N SER A 151 -45.30 27.98 -0.23
CA SER A 151 -46.06 28.80 0.71
C SER A 151 -46.15 30.20 0.12
N SER A 152 -47.24 30.49 -0.60
CA SER A 152 -47.62 31.87 -0.88
C SER A 152 -48.14 32.51 0.40
N ARG A 153 -47.42 33.50 0.91
CA ARG A 153 -47.96 34.56 1.77
C ARG A 153 -47.63 35.88 1.13
#